data_AF-A0A7C1CMS3-F1
#
_entry.id   AF-A0A7C1CMS3-F1
#
_cell.length_a   1.000
_cell.length_b   1.000
_cell.length_c   1.000
_cell.angle_alpha   90.00
_cell.angle_beta   90.00
_cell.angle_gamma   90.00
#
_symmetry.space_group_name_H-M   'P 1'
#
loop_
_entity.id
_entity.type
_entity.pdbx_description
1 polymer ?
#
loop_
_entity_poly.entity_id
_entity_poly.type
_entity_poly.pdbx_seq_one_letter_code
_entity_poly.pdbx_strand_id
1 'polypeptide(L)'
;MDDTFSDILFLLFIGGVLVLAVSLVFYYHFLRRRAFLEIATHLGFQYYYRSYAIPRRFAFLRQQRRGRGRHAFNILWGHYRQIETFVFDYMFSTGMAKEKTWHYCSFVVFRHNIACPSLRIYPRSMLTVLGQIVGYEEIFLDIEGFSEMFGVFTTNEHFARSMCNAALIEYMTKHPDLSVELDSGWVAVGKEERLVPEEIPKRIRQTEKIRNFLAL
;
A
#
# COMPACT_ATOMS: atom_id res chain seq x y z
N MET A 1 -25.99 50.59 16.58
CA MET A 1 -25.82 50.32 15.13
C MET A 1 -24.42 49.81 14.81
N ASP A 2 -23.42 50.12 15.64
CA ASP A 2 -22.03 49.66 15.43
C ASP A 2 -21.86 48.14 15.67
N ASP A 3 -22.51 47.59 16.70
CA ASP A 3 -22.42 46.16 17.01
C ASP A 3 -22.97 45.27 15.89
N THR A 4 -24.15 45.61 15.34
CA THR A 4 -24.76 44.84 14.25
C THR A 4 -23.94 44.85 12.97
N PHE A 5 -23.27 45.97 12.67
CA PHE A 5 -22.43 46.07 11.48
C PHE A 5 -21.12 45.30 11.66
N SER A 6 -20.52 45.39 12.84
CA SER A 6 -19.35 44.59 13.23
C SER A 6 -19.66 43.09 13.18
N ASP A 7 -20.82 42.67 13.68
CA ASP A 7 -21.27 41.27 13.65
C ASP A 7 -21.45 40.76 12.21
N ILE A 8 -22.04 41.57 11.33
CA ILE A 8 -22.19 41.22 9.92
C ILE A 8 -20.82 41.09 9.24
N LEU A 9 -19.89 42.04 9.46
CA LEU A 9 -18.54 41.96 8.91
C LEU A 9 -17.78 40.73 9.43
N PHE A 10 -17.94 40.41 10.71
CA PHE A 10 -17.33 39.24 11.33
C PHE A 10 -17.87 37.93 10.74
N LEU A 11 -19.19 37.82 10.55
CA LEU A 11 -19.81 36.66 9.89
C LEU A 11 -19.37 36.52 8.43
N LEU A 12 -19.25 37.63 7.69
CA LEU A 12 -18.73 37.63 6.33
C LEU A 12 -17.26 37.19 6.28
N PHE A 13 -16.44 37.64 7.24
CA PHE A 13 -15.05 37.21 7.37
C PHE A 13 -14.93 35.70 7.62
N ILE A 14 -15.68 35.15 8.58
CA ILE A 14 -15.73 33.71 8.84
C ILE A 14 -16.19 32.95 7.60
N GLY A 15 -17.24 33.43 6.93
CA GLY A 15 -17.73 32.85 5.68
C GLY A 15 -16.64 32.81 4.60
N GLY A 16 -15.90 33.91 4.43
CA GLY A 16 -14.79 34.01 3.49
C GLY A 16 -13.67 33.01 3.80
N VAL A 17 -13.27 32.89 5.07
CA VAL A 17 -12.24 31.93 5.52
C VAL A 17 -12.68 30.49 5.28
N LEU A 18 -13.94 30.15 5.57
CA LEU A 18 -14.48 28.80 5.32
C LEU A 18 -14.49 28.45 3.83
N VAL A 19 -14.94 29.38 2.97
CA VAL A 19 -14.93 29.19 1.52
C VAL A 19 -13.51 28.99 0.99
N LEU A 20 -12.55 29.79 1.47
CA LEU A 20 -11.14 29.65 1.10
C LEU A 20 -10.59 28.29 1.52
N ALA A 21 -10.84 27.86 2.76
CA ALA A 21 -10.38 26.57 3.27
C ALA A 21 -10.93 25.40 2.44
N VAL A 22 -12.23 25.40 2.13
CA VAL A 22 -12.85 24.38 1.29
C VAL A 22 -12.24 24.40 -0.12
N SER A 23 -12.06 25.58 -0.71
CA SER A 23 -11.48 25.74 -2.05
C SER A 23 -10.05 25.18 -2.13
N LEU A 24 -9.22 25.45 -1.11
CA LEU A 24 -7.86 24.92 -1.03
C LEU A 24 -7.84 23.39 -0.93
N VAL A 25 -8.77 22.79 -0.19
CA VAL A 25 -8.90 21.32 -0.10
C VAL A 25 -9.27 20.73 -1.47
N PHE A 26 -10.26 21.29 -2.16
CA PHE A 26 -10.63 20.85 -3.50
C PHE A 26 -9.49 21.02 -4.50
N TYR A 27 -8.78 22.15 -4.46
CA TYR A 27 -7.63 22.42 -5.31
C TYR A 27 -6.50 21.42 -5.07
N TYR A 28 -6.19 21.12 -3.81
CA TYR A 28 -5.20 20.10 -3.45
C TYR A 28 -5.58 18.71 -3.99
N HIS A 29 -6.84 18.29 -3.83
CA HIS A 29 -7.31 17.01 -4.37
C HIS A 29 -7.25 16.96 -5.91
N PHE A 30 -7.54 18.07 -6.57
CA PHE A 30 -7.44 18.20 -8.02
C PHE A 30 -6.00 18.07 -8.50
N LEU A 31 -5.07 18.81 -7.89
CA LEU A 31 -3.64 18.73 -8.20
C LEU A 31 -3.10 17.32 -7.98
N ARG A 32 -3.44 16.70 -6.85
CA ARG A 32 -3.00 15.34 -6.55
C ARG A 32 -3.50 14.33 -7.58
N ARG A 33 -4.76 14.42 -8.00
CA ARG A 33 -5.31 13.56 -9.05
C ARG A 33 -4.61 13.77 -10.40
N ARG A 34 -4.31 15.03 -10.75
CA ARG A 34 -3.55 15.36 -11.97
C ARG A 34 -2.16 14.72 -11.95
N ALA A 35 -1.45 14.81 -10.83
CA ALA A 35 -0.13 14.18 -10.69
C ALA A 35 -0.18 12.66 -10.91
N PHE A 36 -1.21 11.97 -10.40
CA PHE A 36 -1.40 10.54 -10.67
C PHE A 36 -1.73 10.23 -12.14
N LEU A 37 -2.51 11.08 -12.81
CA LEU A 37 -2.79 10.92 -14.24
C LEU A 37 -1.55 11.13 -15.11
N GLU A 38 -0.76 12.15 -14.77
CA GLU A 38 0.47 12.50 -15.46
C GLU A 38 1.50 11.36 -15.33
N ILE A 39 1.76 10.89 -14.11
CA ILE A 39 2.69 9.77 -13.90
C ILE A 39 2.21 8.48 -14.56
N ALA A 40 0.89 8.19 -14.54
CA ALA A 40 0.34 7.05 -15.25
C ALA A 40 0.60 7.15 -16.76
N THR A 41 0.37 8.33 -17.34
CA THR A 41 0.61 8.60 -18.76
C THR A 41 2.09 8.42 -19.12
N HIS A 42 3.00 8.99 -18.32
CA HIS A 42 4.45 8.83 -18.51
C HIS A 42 4.91 7.37 -18.45
N LEU A 43 4.28 6.56 -17.61
CA LEU A 43 4.57 5.12 -17.49
C LEU A 43 3.84 4.26 -18.54
N GLY A 44 2.95 4.84 -19.36
CA GLY A 44 2.08 4.09 -20.27
C GLY A 44 1.03 3.25 -19.55
N PHE A 45 0.65 3.63 -18.33
CA PHE A 45 -0.33 2.95 -17.49
C PHE A 45 -1.68 3.64 -17.59
N GLN A 46 -2.75 2.85 -17.42
CA GLN A 46 -4.11 3.35 -17.25
C GLN A 46 -4.36 3.74 -15.81
N TYR A 47 -5.03 4.87 -15.58
CA TYR A 47 -5.40 5.35 -14.25
C TYR A 47 -6.88 5.14 -13.96
N TYR A 48 -7.18 4.59 -12.78
CA TYR A 48 -8.52 4.45 -12.24
C TYR A 48 -8.60 5.06 -10.86
N TYR A 49 -9.61 5.91 -10.63
CA TYR A 49 -9.74 6.62 -9.37
C TYR A 49 -10.03 5.69 -8.18
N ARG A 50 -10.89 4.67 -8.36
CA ARG A 50 -11.35 3.78 -7.29
C ARG A 50 -11.83 2.44 -7.83
N SER A 51 -11.64 1.37 -7.06
CA SER A 51 -12.23 0.05 -7.32
C SER A 51 -12.51 -0.74 -6.04
N TYR A 52 -13.72 -1.29 -5.95
CA TYR A 52 -14.12 -2.26 -4.91
C TYR A 52 -13.84 -3.71 -5.31
N ALA A 53 -13.41 -3.95 -6.56
CA ALA A 53 -13.12 -5.29 -7.08
C ALA A 53 -11.66 -5.73 -6.81
N ILE A 54 -10.71 -4.79 -6.77
CA ILE A 54 -9.29 -5.06 -6.46
C ILE A 54 -9.10 -5.87 -5.17
N PRO A 55 -9.79 -5.57 -4.04
CA PRO A 55 -9.69 -6.38 -2.82
C PRO A 55 -10.04 -7.87 -3.02
N ARG A 56 -10.95 -8.16 -3.95
CA ARG A 56 -11.32 -9.54 -4.30
C ARG A 56 -10.32 -10.17 -5.27
N ARG A 57 -9.82 -9.39 -6.23
CA ARG A 57 -8.83 -9.85 -7.23
C ARG A 57 -7.52 -10.24 -6.57
N PHE A 58 -7.03 -9.46 -5.62
CA PHE A 58 -5.81 -9.73 -4.87
C PHE A 58 -6.13 -10.18 -3.45
N ALA A 59 -7.09 -11.10 -3.30
CA ALA A 59 -7.49 -11.64 -2.00
C ALA A 59 -6.34 -12.31 -1.23
N PHE A 60 -5.24 -12.67 -1.93
CA PHE A 60 -4.03 -13.15 -1.29
C PHE A 60 -3.37 -12.10 -0.39
N LEU A 61 -3.54 -10.80 -0.69
CA LEU A 61 -2.99 -9.72 0.12
C LEU A 61 -3.67 -9.67 1.48
N ARG A 62 -2.94 -10.01 2.54
CA ARG A 62 -3.52 -10.16 3.87
C ARG A 62 -4.09 -8.84 4.38
N GLN A 63 -3.38 -7.74 4.12
CA GLN A 63 -3.83 -6.39 4.47
C GLN A 63 -5.18 -6.05 3.80
N GLN A 64 -5.45 -6.59 2.61
CA GLN A 64 -6.74 -6.38 1.93
C GLN A 64 -7.90 -7.15 2.54
N ARG A 65 -7.65 -8.15 3.39
CA ARG A 65 -8.71 -8.96 4.00
C ARG A 65 -9.33 -8.33 5.25
N ARG A 66 -8.84 -7.17 5.71
CA ARG A 66 -9.11 -6.64 7.05
C ARG A 66 -10.07 -5.45 7.05
N GLY A 67 -10.85 -5.35 8.13
CA GLY A 67 -11.72 -4.21 8.38
C GLY A 67 -12.94 -4.11 7.46
N ARG A 68 -13.57 -2.94 7.49
CA ARG A 68 -14.77 -2.57 6.71
C ARG A 68 -14.43 -1.44 5.73
N GLY A 69 -15.34 -1.17 4.78
CA GLY A 69 -15.19 -0.06 3.82
C GLY A 69 -14.03 -0.21 2.83
N ARG A 70 -13.58 -1.45 2.63
CA ARG A 70 -12.38 -1.83 1.86
C ARG A 70 -12.48 -1.45 0.39
N HIS A 71 -11.51 -0.70 -0.11
CA HIS A 71 -11.36 -0.45 -1.54
C HIS A 71 -9.95 0.02 -1.90
N ALA A 72 -9.58 -0.19 -3.15
CA ALA A 72 -8.40 0.42 -3.75
C ALA A 72 -8.76 1.76 -4.40
N PHE A 73 -7.80 2.68 -4.43
CA PHE A 73 -7.90 3.98 -5.09
C PHE A 73 -6.53 4.38 -5.66
N ASN A 74 -6.51 5.42 -6.51
CA ASN A 74 -5.31 5.81 -7.26
C ASN A 74 -4.63 4.60 -7.94
N ILE A 75 -5.41 3.84 -8.69
CA ILE A 75 -4.97 2.58 -9.29
C ILE A 75 -4.33 2.90 -10.62
N LEU A 76 -3.09 2.49 -10.80
CA LEU A 76 -2.40 2.47 -12.07
C LEU A 76 -2.25 1.02 -12.50
N TRP A 77 -2.66 0.72 -13.73
CA TRP A 77 -2.59 -0.61 -14.31
C TRP A 77 -1.93 -0.55 -15.68
N GLY A 78 -0.94 -1.39 -15.92
CA GLY A 78 -0.27 -1.48 -17.20
C GLY A 78 0.75 -2.60 -17.21
N HIS A 79 1.73 -2.49 -18.10
CA HIS A 79 2.83 -3.44 -18.22
C HIS A 79 4.16 -2.72 -18.02
N TYR A 80 4.89 -3.06 -16.95
CA TYR A 80 6.26 -2.60 -16.76
C TYR A 80 7.20 -3.69 -17.26
N ARG A 81 8.02 -3.39 -18.28
CA ARG A 81 8.93 -4.37 -18.92
C ARG A 81 8.23 -5.69 -19.29
N GLN A 82 7.05 -5.60 -19.91
CA GLN A 82 6.18 -6.72 -20.29
C GLN A 82 5.52 -7.49 -19.12
N ILE A 83 5.71 -7.07 -17.87
CA ILE A 83 5.09 -7.68 -16.70
C ILE A 83 3.82 -6.92 -16.34
N GLU A 84 2.69 -7.62 -16.32
CA GLU A 84 1.41 -7.07 -15.84
C GLU A 84 1.59 -6.54 -14.41
N THR A 85 1.34 -5.23 -14.25
CA THR A 85 1.67 -4.48 -13.05
C THR A 85 0.48 -3.67 -12.59
N PHE A 86 0.22 -3.72 -11.29
CA PHE A 86 -0.75 -2.86 -10.61
C PHE A 86 -0.02 -2.04 -9.53
N VAL A 87 -0.34 -0.75 -9.46
CA VAL A 87 0.11 0.14 -8.39
C VAL A 87 -1.11 0.81 -7.83
N PHE A 88 -1.37 0.72 -6.54
CA PHE A 88 -2.58 1.32 -5.97
C PHE A 88 -2.44 1.64 -4.48
N ASP A 89 -3.21 2.63 -4.06
CA ASP A 89 -3.53 2.85 -2.66
C ASP A 89 -4.68 1.94 -2.22
N TYR A 90 -4.70 1.60 -0.93
CA TYR A 90 -5.72 0.80 -0.30
C TYR A 90 -6.13 1.42 1.03
N MET A 91 -7.43 1.35 1.34
CA MET A 91 -7.98 1.83 2.62
C MET A 91 -8.93 0.81 3.21
N PHE A 92 -8.90 0.71 4.54
CA PHE A 92 -9.87 -0.02 5.34
C PHE A 92 -10.07 0.66 6.70
N SER A 93 -11.15 0.32 7.40
CA SER A 93 -11.37 0.78 8.78
C SER A 93 -11.49 -0.37 9.77
N THR A 94 -10.91 -0.21 10.95
CA THR A 94 -11.11 -1.10 12.12
C THR A 94 -11.91 -0.39 13.20
N GLY A 95 -12.39 -1.13 14.20
CA GLY A 95 -13.23 -0.60 15.27
C GLY A 95 -14.68 -0.37 14.86
N MET A 96 -15.49 0.05 15.83
CA MET A 96 -16.91 0.34 15.64
C MET A 96 -17.28 1.72 16.17
N ALA A 97 -18.23 2.37 15.51
CA ALA A 97 -18.78 3.68 15.90
C ALA A 97 -17.71 4.71 16.27
N LYS A 98 -17.60 5.07 17.55
CA LYS A 98 -16.72 6.12 18.08
C LYS A 98 -15.22 5.76 18.04
N GLU A 99 -14.88 4.47 17.92
CA GLU A 99 -13.49 3.97 17.88
C GLU A 99 -13.07 3.59 16.45
N LYS A 100 -13.73 4.17 15.44
CA LYS A 100 -13.43 3.86 14.04
C LYS A 100 -12.10 4.49 13.63
N THR A 101 -11.11 3.65 13.35
CA THR A 101 -9.80 4.08 12.84
C THR A 101 -9.68 3.72 11.37
N TRP A 102 -9.26 4.69 10.55
CA TRP A 102 -8.96 4.49 9.14
C TRP A 102 -7.48 4.17 8.95
N HIS A 103 -7.21 3.13 8.16
CA HIS A 103 -5.88 2.66 7.82
C HIS A 103 -5.64 2.83 6.33
N TYR A 104 -4.40 3.18 5.97
CA TYR A 104 -3.99 3.39 4.59
C TYR A 104 -2.69 2.65 4.32
N CYS A 105 -2.64 2.00 3.18
CA CYS A 105 -1.43 1.38 2.69
C CYS A 105 -1.40 1.45 1.17
N SER A 106 -0.25 1.13 0.59
CA SER A 106 -0.07 1.10 -0.86
C SER A 106 0.65 -0.16 -1.29
N PHE A 107 0.34 -0.64 -2.48
CA PHE A 107 0.92 -1.84 -3.06
C PHE A 107 1.41 -1.58 -4.47
N VAL A 108 2.50 -2.26 -4.81
CA VAL A 108 2.90 -2.56 -6.18
C VAL A 108 2.83 -4.08 -6.34
N VAL A 109 2.12 -4.55 -7.35
CA VAL A 109 1.84 -5.96 -7.58
C VAL A 109 2.28 -6.34 -8.99
N PHE A 110 3.15 -7.33 -9.11
CA PHE A 110 3.66 -7.86 -10.38
C PHE A 110 3.13 -9.27 -10.58
N ARG A 111 2.73 -9.58 -11.81
CA ARG A 111 2.40 -10.95 -12.21
C ARG A 111 3.67 -11.79 -12.41
N HIS A 112 3.61 -13.05 -12.05
CA HIS A 112 4.53 -14.09 -12.50
C HIS A 112 3.74 -15.32 -12.94
N ASN A 113 4.43 -16.31 -13.53
CA ASN A 113 3.80 -17.55 -14.02
C ASN A 113 4.24 -18.79 -13.22
N ILE A 114 4.80 -18.57 -12.03
CA ILE A 114 5.29 -19.64 -11.16
C ILE A 114 4.20 -20.04 -10.18
N ALA A 115 3.90 -21.33 -10.13
CA ALA A 115 3.12 -21.95 -9.06
C ALA A 115 4.04 -22.19 -7.87
N CYS A 116 3.82 -21.47 -6.78
CA CYS A 116 4.65 -21.57 -5.58
C CYS A 116 3.79 -21.58 -4.31
N PRO A 117 4.32 -22.09 -3.19
CA PRO A 117 3.75 -21.85 -1.88
C PRO A 117 3.65 -20.36 -1.58
N SER A 118 2.76 -20.01 -0.67
CA SER A 118 2.61 -18.64 -0.20
C SER A 118 3.76 -18.27 0.74
N LEU A 119 4.32 -17.08 0.59
CA LEU A 119 5.30 -16.49 1.50
C LEU A 119 4.92 -15.04 1.81
N ARG A 120 5.00 -14.65 3.08
CA ARG A 120 4.73 -13.29 3.53
C ARG A 120 5.82 -12.82 4.48
N ILE A 121 6.35 -11.64 4.23
CA ILE A 121 7.36 -10.98 5.07
C ILE A 121 6.77 -9.64 5.48
N TYR A 122 6.57 -9.44 6.77
CA TYR A 122 5.99 -8.22 7.32
C TYR A 122 6.91 -7.59 8.34
N PRO A 123 7.07 -6.25 8.33
CA PRO A 123 7.65 -5.54 9.44
C PRO A 123 6.88 -5.85 10.73
N ARG A 124 7.57 -5.99 11.87
CA ARG A 124 6.94 -6.21 13.17
C ARG A 124 5.95 -5.09 13.51
N SER A 125 6.24 -3.84 13.13
CA SER A 125 5.34 -2.71 13.26
C SER A 125 3.98 -2.97 12.59
N MET A 126 4.00 -3.47 11.34
CA MET A 126 2.77 -3.83 10.62
C MET A 126 2.01 -4.99 11.28
N LEU A 127 2.72 -5.94 11.90
CA LEU A 127 2.09 -7.08 12.58
C LEU A 127 1.21 -6.68 13.76
N THR A 128 1.52 -5.57 14.44
CA THR A 128 0.66 -5.03 15.51
C THR A 128 -0.73 -4.68 14.98
N VAL A 129 -0.79 -4.11 13.77
CA VAL A 129 -2.04 -3.85 13.07
C VAL A 129 -2.60 -5.17 12.55
N LEU A 130 -1.78 -5.94 11.81
CA LEU A 130 -2.11 -7.16 11.07
C LEU A 130 -2.48 -8.41 11.90
N GLY A 131 -2.26 -8.39 13.22
CA GLY A 131 -2.34 -9.47 14.21
C GLY A 131 -2.92 -10.81 13.77
N GLN A 132 -2.32 -11.94 14.11
CA GLN A 132 -2.64 -13.31 13.66
C GLN A 132 -2.98 -13.50 12.17
N ILE A 133 -2.03 -14.14 11.48
CA ILE A 133 -2.12 -14.46 10.06
C ILE A 133 -2.63 -15.90 9.90
N VAL A 134 -3.95 -16.05 9.91
CA VAL A 134 -4.63 -17.34 9.79
C VAL A 134 -4.25 -18.09 8.51
N GLY A 135 -3.94 -19.38 8.63
CA GLY A 135 -3.57 -20.26 7.53
C GLY A 135 -2.07 -20.27 7.20
N TYR A 136 -1.26 -19.60 8.02
CA TYR A 136 0.18 -19.51 7.85
C TYR A 136 0.87 -19.74 9.18
N GLU A 137 2.03 -20.38 9.11
CA GLU A 137 2.92 -20.54 10.25
C GLU A 137 4.02 -19.49 10.18
N GLU A 138 4.30 -18.87 11.32
CA GLU A 138 5.48 -18.02 11.44
C GLU A 138 6.72 -18.90 11.56
N ILE A 139 7.75 -18.60 10.79
CA ILE A 139 9.04 -19.31 10.86
C ILE A 139 10.13 -18.37 11.36
N PHE A 140 11.08 -18.94 12.11
CA PHE A 140 12.28 -18.22 12.55
C PHE A 140 13.46 -18.59 11.65
N LEU A 141 14.06 -17.57 11.01
CA LEU A 141 15.15 -17.78 10.05
C LEU A 141 16.54 -17.86 10.71
N ASP A 142 16.65 -17.63 12.02
CA ASP A 142 17.91 -17.57 12.78
C ASP A 142 18.96 -16.63 12.17
N ILE A 143 18.50 -15.43 11.83
CA ILE A 143 19.34 -14.36 11.26
C ILE A 143 19.21 -13.14 12.14
N GLU A 144 20.35 -12.75 12.73
CA GLU A 144 20.47 -11.66 13.68
C GLU A 144 19.95 -10.35 13.08
N GLY A 145 19.19 -9.58 13.87
CA GLY A 145 18.53 -8.35 13.46
C GLY A 145 17.32 -8.53 12.55
N PHE A 146 17.32 -9.49 11.61
CA PHE A 146 16.20 -9.67 10.68
C PHE A 146 14.91 -10.11 11.37
N SER A 147 14.99 -11.14 12.24
CA SER A 147 13.80 -11.65 12.95
C SER A 147 13.20 -10.66 13.95
N GLU A 148 14.00 -9.68 14.41
CA GLU A 148 13.54 -8.58 15.26
C GLU A 148 12.76 -7.53 14.47
N MET A 149 13.14 -7.29 13.22
CA MET A 149 12.46 -6.33 12.35
C MET A 149 11.29 -6.93 11.58
N PHE A 150 11.33 -8.23 11.28
CA PHE A 150 10.35 -8.89 10.42
C PHE A 150 9.80 -10.19 11.00
N GLY A 151 8.54 -10.47 10.70
CA GLY A 151 7.95 -11.81 10.82
C GLY A 151 7.77 -12.43 9.44
N VAL A 152 8.12 -13.71 9.31
CA VAL A 152 8.02 -14.49 8.07
C VAL A 152 6.96 -15.55 8.23
N PHE A 153 5.96 -15.54 7.35
CA PHE A 153 4.79 -16.41 7.40
C PHE A 153 4.67 -17.19 6.10
N THR A 154 4.49 -18.50 6.19
CA THR A 154 4.49 -19.37 5.01
C THR A 154 3.55 -20.55 5.18
N THR A 155 3.18 -21.18 4.06
CA THR A 155 2.54 -22.50 4.04
C THR A 155 3.55 -23.63 3.87
N ASN A 156 4.82 -23.30 3.61
CA ASN A 156 5.91 -24.26 3.45
C ASN A 156 7.24 -23.64 3.93
N GLU A 157 7.79 -24.17 5.02
CA GLU A 157 9.02 -23.66 5.63
C GLU A 157 10.24 -23.79 4.71
N HIS A 158 10.42 -24.96 4.07
CA HIS A 158 11.57 -25.20 3.21
C HIS A 158 11.61 -24.21 2.03
N PHE A 159 10.44 -23.94 1.44
CA PHE A 159 10.28 -22.91 0.41
C PHE A 159 10.67 -21.52 0.94
N ALA A 160 10.16 -21.12 2.09
CA ALA A 160 10.46 -19.81 2.67
C ALA A 160 11.96 -19.64 2.95
N ARG A 161 12.63 -20.67 3.49
CA ARG A 161 14.09 -20.67 3.70
C ARG A 161 14.87 -20.53 2.39
N SER A 162 14.39 -21.14 1.30
CA SER A 162 15.03 -21.01 -0.02
C SER A 162 14.86 -19.62 -0.65
N MET A 163 13.72 -18.96 -0.40
CA MET A 163 13.39 -17.65 -0.95
C MET A 163 14.05 -16.50 -0.16
N CYS A 164 14.14 -16.64 1.16
CA CYS A 164 14.79 -15.69 2.06
C CYS A 164 16.32 -15.82 2.02
N ASN A 165 16.89 -15.62 0.83
CA ASN A 165 18.33 -15.60 0.64
C ASN A 165 18.96 -14.30 1.17
N ALA A 166 20.30 -14.30 1.24
CA ALA A 166 21.08 -13.17 1.78
C ALA A 166 20.76 -11.83 1.09
N ALA A 167 20.54 -11.83 -0.23
CA ALA A 167 20.26 -10.61 -0.98
C ALA A 167 18.89 -10.01 -0.64
N LEU A 168 17.86 -10.85 -0.52
CA LEU A 168 16.53 -10.40 -0.09
C LEU A 168 16.58 -9.85 1.34
N ILE A 169 17.25 -10.56 2.25
CA ILE A 169 17.35 -10.19 3.66
C ILE A 169 18.09 -8.87 3.82
N GLU A 170 19.25 -8.72 3.20
CA GLU A 170 20.02 -7.47 3.25
C GLU A 170 19.19 -6.29 2.73
N TYR A 171 18.45 -6.52 1.63
CA TYR A 171 17.61 -5.48 1.04
C TYR A 171 16.45 -5.08 1.97
N MET A 172 15.74 -6.06 2.52
CA MET A 172 14.63 -5.83 3.44
C MET A 172 15.09 -5.15 4.73
N THR A 173 16.24 -5.53 5.29
CA THR A 173 16.83 -4.88 6.48
C THR A 173 17.11 -3.40 6.27
N LYS A 174 17.52 -3.00 5.05
CA LYS A 174 17.72 -1.58 4.70
C LYS A 174 16.40 -0.83 4.44
N HIS A 175 15.28 -1.55 4.34
CA HIS A 175 13.95 -1.04 4.05
C HIS A 175 12.89 -1.63 5.02
N PRO A 176 13.00 -1.35 6.33
CA PRO A 176 12.18 -1.96 7.38
C PRO A 176 10.70 -1.56 7.32
N ASP A 177 10.31 -0.71 6.39
CA ASP A 177 8.96 -0.23 6.12
C ASP A 177 8.24 -1.04 5.02
N LEU A 178 8.93 -1.95 4.34
CA LEU A 178 8.38 -2.75 3.25
C LEU A 178 7.81 -4.08 3.75
N SER A 179 6.70 -4.48 3.15
CA SER A 179 6.17 -5.84 3.26
C SER A 179 6.25 -6.54 1.91
N VAL A 180 6.38 -7.86 1.92
CA VAL A 180 6.39 -8.70 0.73
C VAL A 180 5.33 -9.78 0.88
N GLU A 181 4.46 -9.94 -0.11
CA GLU A 181 3.52 -11.05 -0.19
C GLU A 181 3.69 -11.74 -1.55
N LEU A 182 4.04 -13.02 -1.50
CA LEU A 182 4.20 -13.90 -2.65
C LEU A 182 3.13 -14.97 -2.59
N ASP A 183 2.40 -15.13 -3.68
CA ASP A 183 1.41 -16.19 -3.88
C ASP A 183 1.50 -16.69 -5.33
N SER A 184 0.84 -17.80 -5.65
CA SER A 184 0.86 -18.36 -7.00
C SER A 184 0.39 -17.32 -8.03
N GLY A 185 1.31 -16.95 -8.92
CA GLY A 185 1.09 -16.00 -10.00
C GLY A 185 1.24 -14.51 -9.66
N TRP A 186 1.43 -14.12 -8.39
CA TRP A 186 1.59 -12.71 -8.00
C TRP A 186 2.61 -12.49 -6.88
N VAL A 187 3.42 -11.46 -7.04
CA VAL A 187 4.25 -10.88 -5.97
C VAL A 187 3.81 -9.44 -5.72
N ALA A 188 3.68 -9.07 -4.47
CA ALA A 188 3.33 -7.73 -4.06
C ALA A 188 4.30 -7.18 -3.02
N VAL A 189 4.59 -5.90 -3.15
CA VAL A 189 5.35 -5.14 -2.17
C VAL A 189 4.45 -4.04 -1.62
N GLY A 190 4.24 -4.07 -0.30
CA GLY A 190 3.33 -3.17 0.41
C GLY A 190 4.07 -2.21 1.33
N LYS A 191 3.44 -1.07 1.63
CA LYS A 191 3.88 -0.11 2.66
C LYS A 191 2.66 0.50 3.37
N GLU A 192 2.76 0.77 4.67
CA GLU A 192 1.71 1.43 5.49
C GLU A 192 1.64 2.95 5.27
N GLU A 193 1.75 3.36 4.02
CA GLU A 193 1.66 4.75 3.58
C GLU A 193 0.92 4.83 2.25
N ARG A 194 0.33 5.99 1.98
CA ARG A 194 -0.24 6.28 0.67
C ARG A 194 0.86 6.57 -0.34
N LEU A 195 0.57 6.29 -1.61
CA LEU A 195 1.41 6.65 -2.74
C LEU A 195 1.58 8.16 -2.84
N VAL A 196 2.84 8.52 -3.05
CA VAL A 196 3.29 9.82 -3.54
C VAL A 196 3.54 9.62 -5.05
N PRO A 197 2.83 10.34 -5.95
CA PRO A 197 2.92 10.14 -7.40
C PRO A 197 4.36 10.09 -7.93
N GLU A 198 5.20 10.99 -7.44
CA GLU A 198 6.60 11.16 -7.85
C GLU A 198 7.47 9.94 -7.46
N GLU A 199 7.06 9.19 -6.43
CA GLU A 199 7.77 8.00 -5.96
C GLU A 199 7.33 6.71 -6.65
N ILE A 200 6.24 6.72 -7.44
CA ILE A 200 5.73 5.50 -8.09
C ILE A 200 6.80 4.79 -8.93
N PRO A 201 7.61 5.47 -9.77
CA PRO A 201 8.68 4.80 -10.51
C PRO A 201 9.71 4.13 -9.59
N LYS A 202 10.01 4.75 -8.44
CA LYS A 202 10.90 4.15 -7.42
C LYS A 202 10.25 2.90 -6.83
N ARG A 203 8.98 2.95 -6.44
CA ARG A 203 8.21 1.82 -5.88
C ARG A 203 8.15 0.63 -6.85
N ILE A 204 7.96 0.88 -8.14
CA ILE A 204 8.01 -0.14 -9.21
C ILE A 204 9.41 -0.78 -9.27
N ARG A 205 10.48 0.03 -9.31
CA ARG A 205 11.86 -0.50 -9.31
C ARG A 205 12.22 -1.28 -8.04
N GLN A 206 11.72 -0.87 -6.87
CA GLN A 206 11.91 -1.62 -5.62
C GLN A 206 11.25 -3.00 -5.71
N THR A 207 10.04 -3.06 -6.29
CA THR A 207 9.30 -4.31 -6.49
C THR A 207 10.00 -5.22 -7.49
N GLU A 208 10.52 -4.66 -8.57
CA GLU A 208 11.36 -5.40 -9.53
C GLU A 208 12.61 -6.00 -8.86
N LYS A 209 13.31 -5.23 -8.01
CA LYS A 209 14.47 -5.73 -7.27
C LYS A 209 14.11 -6.90 -6.37
N ILE A 210 13.04 -6.77 -5.57
CA ILE A 210 12.56 -7.84 -4.69
C ILE A 210 12.16 -9.08 -5.49
N ARG A 211 11.43 -8.91 -6.60
CA ARG A 211 11.08 -10.00 -7.51
C ARG A 211 12.32 -10.74 -8.02
N ASN A 212 13.37 -10.02 -8.40
CA ASN A 212 14.62 -10.62 -8.87
C ASN A 212 15.36 -11.38 -7.75
N PHE A 213 15.34 -10.89 -6.50
CA PHE A 213 15.91 -11.63 -5.37
C PHE A 213 15.13 -12.91 -5.06
N LEU A 214 13.82 -12.93 -5.33
CA LEU A 214 12.98 -14.12 -5.23
C LEU A 214 13.12 -15.07 -6.44
N ALA A 215 13.99 -14.74 -7.40
CA ALA A 215 14.22 -15.51 -8.64
C ALA A 215 12.93 -15.77 -9.46
N LEU A 216 12.00 -14.80 -9.46
CA LEU A 216 10.71 -14.86 -10.16
C LEU A 216 10.74 -14.24 -11.55
#